data_AF-A0A7S2MXF8-F1
#
_entry.id   AF-A0A7S2MXF8-F1
#
_cell.length_a   1.000
_cell.length_b   1.000
_cell.length_c   1.000
_cell.angle_alpha   90.00
_cell.angle_beta   90.00
_cell.angle_gamma   90.00
#
_symmetry.space_group_name_H-M   'P 1'
#
loop_
_entity.id
_entity.type
_entity.pdbx_description
1 polymer ?
#
loop_
_entity_poly.entity_id
_entity_poly.type
_entity_poly.pdbx_seq_one_letter_code
_entity_poly.pdbx_strand_id
1 'polypeptide(L)'
;RDYEALKASGKVAIVSGGGSGHEPAMAGYVGEGCLTAAVCGDVFASPTIKAVLATILTVTGSGGCLLIVMNYTGDRINFGIAAEEAKLQGLKVEMVIVADDV
;
A
#
# COMPACT_ATOMS: atom_id res chain seq x y z
N ARG A 1 -18.49 2.11 5.77
CA ARG A 1 -17.10 1.82 6.18
C ARG A 1 -16.27 3.05 5.82
N ASP A 2 -15.36 3.46 6.69
CA ASP A 2 -14.72 4.77 6.59
C ASP A 2 -13.86 4.94 5.31
N TYR A 3 -13.38 3.83 4.74
CA TYR A 3 -12.62 3.86 3.48
C TYR A 3 -13.45 4.32 2.26
N GLU A 4 -14.77 4.10 2.23
CA GLU A 4 -15.62 4.57 1.12
C GLU A 4 -15.71 6.11 1.12
N ALA A 5 -15.80 6.70 2.31
CA ALA A 5 -15.77 8.15 2.48
C ALA A 5 -14.40 8.72 2.08
N LEU A 6 -13.30 8.05 2.45
CA LEU A 6 -11.96 8.43 2.01
C LEU A 6 -11.82 8.36 0.48
N LYS A 7 -12.31 7.29 -0.14
CA LYS A 7 -12.31 7.11 -1.60
C LYS A 7 -13.11 8.19 -2.32
N ALA A 8 -14.26 8.58 -1.76
CA ALA A 8 -15.11 9.66 -2.30
C ALA A 8 -14.56 11.07 -2.06
N SER A 9 -13.65 11.25 -1.08
CA SER A 9 -13.10 12.57 -0.72
C SER A 9 -12.17 13.18 -1.78
N GLY A 10 -11.73 12.41 -2.77
CA GLY A 10 -10.78 12.85 -3.79
C GLY A 10 -9.33 12.97 -3.29
N LYS A 11 -9.05 12.61 -2.02
CA LYS A 11 -7.69 12.52 -1.49
C LYS A 11 -6.92 11.36 -2.13
N VAL A 12 -5.60 11.49 -2.18
CA VAL A 12 -4.69 10.38 -2.55
C VAL A 12 -4.73 9.34 -1.43
N ALA A 13 -4.97 8.07 -1.78
CA ALA A 13 -4.84 6.98 -0.83
C ALA A 13 -3.34 6.69 -0.57
N ILE A 14 -2.96 6.55 0.69
CA ILE A 14 -1.57 6.22 1.06
C ILE A 14 -1.55 4.78 1.59
N VAL A 15 -0.84 3.90 0.89
CA VAL A 15 -0.75 2.48 1.24
C VAL A 15 0.70 2.12 1.51
N SER A 16 0.92 1.36 2.57
CA SER A 16 2.21 0.72 2.84
C SER A 16 1.98 -0.71 3.33
N GLY A 17 3.03 -1.42 3.67
CA GLY A 17 2.96 -2.80 4.14
C GLY A 17 4.31 -3.49 4.07
N GLY A 18 4.29 -4.80 4.34
CA GLY A 18 5.49 -5.62 4.41
C GLY A 18 5.23 -6.87 5.25
N GLY A 19 6.29 -7.61 5.56
CA GLY A 19 6.21 -8.73 6.50
C GLY A 19 5.80 -8.28 7.89
N SER A 20 5.03 -9.12 8.59
CA SER A 20 4.68 -8.91 10.00
C SER A 20 5.90 -9.10 10.91
N GLY A 21 5.80 -8.72 12.19
CA GLY A 21 6.89 -8.78 13.16
C GLY A 21 7.64 -7.46 13.37
N HIS A 22 7.10 -6.37 12.82
CA HIS A 22 7.61 -5.00 12.96
C HIS A 22 6.62 -4.07 13.68
N GLU A 23 5.63 -4.63 14.38
CA GLU A 23 4.58 -3.87 15.05
C GLU A 23 5.18 -2.81 16.00
N PRO A 24 4.70 -1.54 15.96
CA PRO A 24 3.43 -1.09 15.36
C PRO A 24 3.46 -0.89 13.83
N ALA A 25 4.63 -1.00 13.20
CA ALA A 25 4.77 -0.81 11.76
C ALA A 25 4.13 -1.98 10.97
N MET A 26 3.29 -1.76 9.95
CA MET A 26 2.71 -0.49 9.48
C MET A 26 1.26 -0.28 9.93
N ALA A 27 0.59 -1.30 10.49
CA ALA A 27 -0.83 -1.23 10.82
C ALA A 27 -1.18 -0.15 11.86
N GLY A 28 -0.27 0.12 12.80
CA GLY A 28 -0.43 1.18 13.80
C GLY A 28 -0.41 2.60 13.23
N TYR A 29 -0.03 2.79 11.97
CA TYR A 29 -0.03 4.09 11.28
C TYR A 29 -1.26 4.30 10.40
N VAL A 30 -2.24 3.40 10.42
CA VAL A 30 -3.51 3.57 9.68
C VAL A 30 -4.40 4.55 10.44
N GLY A 31 -4.74 5.67 9.83
CA GLY A 31 -5.55 6.71 10.47
C GLY A 31 -5.48 8.07 9.79
N GLU A 32 -6.23 9.03 10.33
CA GLU A 32 -6.23 10.40 9.83
C GLU A 32 -4.83 11.02 9.91
N GLY A 33 -4.38 11.62 8.80
CA GLY A 33 -3.06 12.23 8.69
C GLY A 33 -1.92 11.26 8.35
N CYS A 34 -2.17 9.94 8.27
CA CYS A 34 -1.17 8.93 7.96
C CYS A 34 -1.65 7.94 6.88
N LEU A 35 -1.47 6.63 7.06
CA LEU A 35 -1.80 5.62 6.07
C LEU A 35 -3.32 5.47 5.93
N THR A 36 -3.78 5.30 4.70
CA THR A 36 -5.15 4.87 4.37
C THR A 36 -5.34 3.38 4.64
N ALA A 37 -4.33 2.57 4.35
CA ALA A 37 -4.32 1.14 4.64
C ALA A 37 -2.89 0.59 4.78
N ALA A 38 -2.77 -0.52 5.50
CA ALA A 38 -1.55 -1.31 5.61
C ALA A 38 -1.79 -2.75 5.13
N VAL A 39 -0.88 -3.29 4.34
CA VAL A 39 -0.92 -4.69 3.87
C VAL A 39 0.06 -5.53 4.67
N CYS A 40 -0.43 -6.47 5.47
CA CYS A 40 0.39 -7.31 6.34
C CYS A 40 0.62 -8.67 5.68
N GLY A 41 1.89 -9.03 5.46
CA GLY A 41 2.30 -10.37 5.08
C GLY A 41 2.54 -11.28 6.29
N ASP A 42 3.04 -12.48 6.07
CA ASP A 42 3.48 -13.35 7.17
C ASP A 42 4.72 -12.76 7.88
N VAL A 43 5.11 -13.36 9.01
CA VAL A 43 6.27 -12.89 9.78
C VAL A 43 7.53 -12.88 8.90
N PHE A 44 8.12 -11.70 8.72
CA PHE A 44 9.28 -11.44 7.86
C PHE A 44 9.11 -11.83 6.38
N ALA A 45 7.87 -11.95 5.89
CA ALA A 45 7.58 -12.29 4.51
C ALA A 45 6.64 -11.26 3.88
N SER A 46 7.04 -10.73 2.72
CA SER A 46 6.25 -9.74 1.97
C SER A 46 4.82 -10.22 1.70
N PRO A 47 3.80 -9.33 1.78
CA PRO A 47 2.43 -9.69 1.42
C PRO A 47 2.33 -10.11 -0.04
N THR A 48 1.38 -11.00 -0.34
CA THR A 48 1.17 -11.47 -1.71
C THR A 48 0.72 -10.34 -2.64
N ILE A 49 1.06 -10.46 -3.94
CA ILE A 49 0.59 -9.55 -5.00
C ILE A 49 -0.94 -9.37 -4.93
N LYS A 50 -1.69 -10.45 -4.71
CA LYS A 50 -3.15 -10.42 -4.62
C LYS A 50 -3.64 -9.56 -3.44
N ALA A 51 -2.99 -9.66 -2.28
CA ALA A 51 -3.35 -8.86 -1.12
C ALA A 51 -3.06 -7.36 -1.33
N VAL A 52 -1.91 -7.04 -1.94
CA VAL A 52 -1.56 -5.66 -2.28
C VAL A 52 -2.54 -5.09 -3.31
N LEU A 53 -2.81 -5.82 -4.40
CA LEU A 53 -3.76 -5.40 -5.43
C LEU A 53 -5.16 -5.19 -4.86
N ALA A 54 -5.68 -6.14 -4.08
CA ALA A 54 -6.99 -6.02 -3.45
C ALA A 54 -7.09 -4.76 -2.57
N THR A 55 -6.01 -4.43 -1.86
CA THR A 55 -5.93 -3.20 -1.07
C THR A 55 -6.00 -1.97 -1.96
N ILE A 56 -5.18 -1.89 -3.01
CA ILE A 56 -5.18 -0.78 -3.98
C ILE A 56 -6.58 -0.59 -4.56
N LEU A 57 -7.23 -1.64 -5.07
CA LEU A 57 -8.56 -1.56 -5.67
C LEU A 57 -9.63 -1.07 -4.66
N THR A 58 -9.47 -1.47 -3.40
CA THR A 58 -10.40 -1.09 -2.33
C THR A 58 -10.31 0.40 -2.02
N VAL A 59 -9.10 0.95 -1.83
CA VAL A 59 -8.93 2.31 -1.27
C VAL A 59 -8.72 3.41 -2.30
N THR A 60 -8.36 3.07 -3.55
CA THR A 60 -8.00 4.07 -4.56
C THR A 60 -9.25 4.78 -5.11
N GLY A 61 -9.32 6.10 -4.94
CA GLY A 61 -10.36 6.98 -5.51
C GLY A 61 -9.86 7.82 -6.69
N SER A 62 -10.55 8.92 -6.99
CA SER A 62 -10.19 9.84 -8.08
C SER A 62 -8.84 10.53 -7.89
N GLY A 63 -8.38 10.66 -6.63
CA GLY A 63 -7.06 11.17 -6.27
C GLY A 63 -5.90 10.21 -6.58
N GLY A 64 -6.18 8.93 -6.83
CA GLY A 64 -5.13 7.92 -7.03
C GLY A 64 -4.59 7.33 -5.72
N CYS A 65 -3.47 6.63 -5.82
CA CYS A 65 -2.84 5.90 -4.71
C CYS A 65 -1.31 6.05 -4.76
N LEU A 66 -0.70 6.27 -3.60
CA LEU A 66 0.75 6.24 -3.41
C LEU A 66 1.11 5.01 -2.57
N LEU A 67 1.97 4.15 -3.12
CA LEU A 67 2.57 3.03 -2.41
C LEU A 67 3.90 3.46 -1.79
N ILE A 68 4.04 3.31 -0.48
CA ILE A 68 5.30 3.50 0.25
C ILE A 68 5.86 2.11 0.56
N VAL A 69 6.99 1.76 -0.04
CA VAL A 69 7.52 0.38 -0.04
C VAL A 69 8.93 0.36 0.52
N MET A 70 9.18 -0.49 1.52
CA MET A 70 10.53 -0.69 2.06
C MET A 70 11.44 -1.38 1.03
N ASN A 71 12.74 -1.07 1.02
CA ASN A 71 13.69 -1.55 0.01
C ASN A 71 14.13 -3.02 0.21
N TYR A 72 13.17 -3.94 0.28
CA TYR A 72 13.39 -5.38 0.28
C TYR A 72 12.91 -6.00 -1.03
N THR A 73 13.62 -7.02 -1.52
CA THR A 73 13.34 -7.65 -2.82
C THR A 73 11.89 -8.14 -2.94
N GLY A 74 11.39 -8.81 -1.90
CA GLY A 74 10.01 -9.32 -1.88
C GLY A 74 8.97 -8.20 -1.99
N ASP A 75 9.15 -7.14 -1.19
CA ASP A 75 8.22 -6.00 -1.18
C ASP A 75 8.23 -5.25 -2.51
N ARG A 76 9.43 -4.96 -3.05
CA ARG A 76 9.55 -4.27 -4.34
C ARG A 76 8.88 -5.04 -5.48
N ILE A 77 9.06 -6.35 -5.53
CA ILE A 77 8.46 -7.19 -6.58
C ILE A 77 6.95 -7.28 -6.39
N ASN A 78 6.49 -7.61 -5.18
CA ASN A 78 5.06 -7.84 -4.94
C ASN A 78 4.23 -6.56 -5.09
N PHE A 79 4.70 -5.44 -4.54
CA PHE A 79 4.02 -4.14 -4.69
C PHE A 79 4.14 -3.60 -6.11
N GLY A 80 5.30 -3.77 -6.75
CA GLY A 80 5.51 -3.34 -8.14
C GLY A 80 4.55 -4.04 -9.11
N ILE A 81 4.42 -5.37 -9.03
CA ILE A 81 3.48 -6.12 -9.88
C ILE A 81 2.03 -5.71 -9.60
N ALA A 82 1.65 -5.54 -8.33
CA ALA A 82 0.31 -5.09 -7.97
C ALA A 82 0.01 -3.65 -8.48
N ALA A 83 1.00 -2.76 -8.45
CA ALA A 83 0.88 -1.40 -8.98
C ALA A 83 0.67 -1.39 -10.49
N GLU A 84 1.45 -2.17 -11.24
CA GLU A 84 1.30 -2.27 -12.70
C GLU A 84 -0.05 -2.90 -13.08
N GLU A 85 -0.51 -3.92 -12.36
CA GLU A 85 -1.84 -4.49 -12.56
C GLU A 85 -2.95 -3.48 -12.29
N ALA A 86 -2.83 -2.67 -11.22
CA ALA A 86 -3.79 -1.60 -10.95
C ALA A 86 -3.78 -0.50 -12.02
N LYS A 87 -2.61 -0.14 -12.55
CA LYS A 87 -2.48 0.82 -13.67
C LYS A 87 -3.13 0.30 -14.95
N LEU A 88 -2.99 -0.99 -15.25
CA LEU A 88 -3.68 -1.63 -16.39
C LEU A 88 -5.21 -1.58 -16.25
N GLN A 89 -5.72 -1.54 -15.02
CA GLN A 89 -7.14 -1.33 -14.74
C GLN A 89 -7.56 0.16 -14.73
N GLY A 90 -6.66 1.07 -15.14
CA GLY A 90 -6.92 2.50 -15.28
C GLY A 90 -6.79 3.31 -14.00
N LEU A 91 -6.27 2.73 -12.90
CA LEU A 91 -6.03 3.46 -11.66
C LEU A 91 -4.72 4.25 -11.72
N LYS A 92 -4.72 5.44 -11.10
CA LYS A 92 -3.51 6.25 -10.92
C LYS A 92 -2.77 5.75 -9.68
N VAL A 93 -1.65 5.05 -9.89
CA VAL A 93 -0.84 4.48 -8.80
C VAL A 93 0.62 4.86 -9.00
N GLU A 94 1.23 5.45 -7.98
CA GLU A 94 2.68 5.71 -7.95
C GLU A 94 3.32 4.97 -6.78
N MET A 95 4.63 4.74 -6.85
CA MET A 95 5.37 3.99 -5.84
C MET A 95 6.66 4.72 -5.46
N VAL A 96 6.91 4.87 -4.17
CA VAL A 96 8.17 5.36 -3.60
C VAL A 96 8.84 4.25 -2.81
N ILE A 97 10.16 4.09 -3.00
CA ILE A 97 10.97 3.11 -2.29
C ILE A 97 11.71 3.82 -1.15
N VAL A 98 11.58 3.29 0.07
CA VAL A 98 12.29 3.77 1.25
C VAL A 98 13.52 2.90 1.46
N ALA A 99 14.70 3.51 1.35
CA ALA A 99 16.02 2.89 1.48
C ALA A 99 16.91 3.79 2.35
N ASP A 100 16.53 3.94 3.62
CA ASP A 100 17.18 4.86 4.56
C ASP A 100 18.39 4.26 5.28
N ASP A 101 18.47 2.93 5.38
CA ASP A 101 19.63 2.22 5.92
C ASP A 101 20.90 2.46 5.08
N VAL A 102 22.05 2.67 5.74
CA VAL A 102 23.32 3.17 5.15
C VAL A 102 24.37 2.09 4.89
#